data_AF-A0A7S1UXD3-F1
#
_entry.id   AF-A0A7S1UXD3-F1
#
_cell.length_a   1.000
_cell.length_b   1.000
_cell.length_c   1.000
_cell.angle_alpha   90.00
_cell.angle_beta   90.00
_cell.angle_gamma   90.00
#
_symmetry.space_group_name_H-M   'P 1'
#
loop_
_entity.id
_entity.type
_entity.pdbx_description
1 polymer ?
#
loop_
_entity_poly.entity_id
_entity_poly.type
_entity_poly.pdbx_seq_one_letter_code
_entity_poly.pdbx_strand_id
1 'polypeptide(L)'
;NAMYTNLAAYKERYNSTLVPDRWQEDPALGSWVLRQRRYYGELANMMNTNNNSLINTSAVDDGQNELDRESINVDYDRITRLNDIGFVWNPHEEQWKEKYQRLVAFK
;
A
#
# COMPACT_ATOMS: atom_id res chain seq x y z
N ASN A 1 -16.62 2.40 2.37
CA ASN A 1 -15.50 3.24 2.86
C ASN A 1 -15.26 4.34 1.82
N ALA A 2 -15.64 5.59 2.08
CA ALA A 2 -15.80 6.63 1.04
C ALA A 2 -14.53 6.88 0.21
N MET A 3 -13.35 6.87 0.83
CA MET A 3 -12.07 7.07 0.13
C MET A 3 -11.74 5.95 -0.87
N TYR A 4 -12.13 4.71 -0.57
CA TYR A 4 -11.96 3.59 -1.50
C TYR A 4 -12.82 3.78 -2.75
N THR A 5 -14.07 4.23 -2.58
CA THR A 5 -14.96 4.55 -3.70
C THR A 5 -14.39 5.69 -4.55
N ASN A 6 -13.85 6.74 -3.92
CA ASN A 6 -13.22 7.85 -4.63
C ASN A 6 -11.99 7.39 -5.42
N LEU A 7 -11.16 6.51 -4.85
CA LEU A 7 -10.02 5.92 -5.55
C LEU A 7 -10.44 5.05 -6.73
N ALA A 8 -11.50 4.25 -6.58
CA ALA A 8 -12.05 3.46 -7.68
C ALA A 8 -12.55 4.36 -8.82
N ALA A 9 -13.28 5.44 -8.49
CA ALA A 9 -13.71 6.43 -9.48
C ALA A 9 -12.52 7.13 -10.18
N TYR A 10 -11.45 7.44 -9.43
CA TYR A 10 -10.22 7.98 -9.99
C TYR A 10 -9.58 7.00 -10.98
N LYS A 11 -9.52 5.70 -10.63
CA LYS A 11 -9.01 4.64 -11.51
C LYS A 11 -9.80 4.54 -12.80
N GLU A 12 -11.13 4.51 -12.73
CA GLU A 12 -11.97 4.47 -13.94
C GLU A 12 -11.75 5.70 -14.83
N ARG A 13 -11.56 6.88 -14.24
CA ARG A 13 -11.37 8.13 -14.98
C ARG A 13 -9.99 8.27 -15.64
N TYR A 14 -8.93 7.86 -14.95
CA TYR A 14 -7.55 8.11 -15.36
C TYR A 14 -6.79 6.83 -15.74
N ASN A 15 -7.44 5.68 -15.68
CA ASN A 15 -6.84 4.35 -15.85
C ASN A 15 -5.56 4.16 -14.99
N SER A 16 -5.55 4.76 -13.80
CA SER A 16 -4.38 4.83 -12.93
C SER A 16 -4.79 5.02 -11.48
N THR A 17 -3.95 4.57 -10.55
CA THR A 17 -4.11 4.80 -9.10
C THR A 17 -3.08 5.83 -8.57
N LEU A 18 -2.34 6.48 -9.48
CA LEU A 18 -1.32 7.48 -9.18
C LEU A 18 -1.92 8.86 -8.89
N VAL A 19 -2.76 8.94 -7.86
CA VAL A 19 -3.33 10.21 -7.39
C VAL A 19 -2.20 11.15 -6.91
N PRO A 20 -2.13 12.40 -7.41
CA PRO A 20 -1.22 13.42 -6.90
C PRO A 20 -1.50 13.72 -5.41
N ASP A 21 -0.46 14.08 -4.66
CA ASP A 21 -0.59 14.44 -3.24
C ASP A 21 -1.47 15.70 -3.05
N ARG A 22 -1.33 16.68 -3.94
CA ARG A 22 -2.09 17.93 -4.01
C ARG A 22 -3.11 17.92 -5.13
N TRP A 23 -3.88 16.83 -5.23
CA TRP A 23 -4.92 16.72 -6.24
C TRP A 23 -6.01 17.79 -5.99
N GLN A 24 -6.21 18.70 -6.94
CA GLN A 24 -7.05 19.88 -6.72
C GLN A 24 -8.54 19.55 -6.70
N GLU A 25 -8.98 18.54 -7.45
CA GLU A 25 -10.40 18.16 -7.50
C GLU A 25 -10.88 17.43 -6.23
N ASP A 26 -10.00 16.66 -5.57
CA ASP A 26 -10.27 16.07 -4.25
C ASP A 26 -8.96 15.99 -3.43
N PRO A 27 -8.62 17.08 -2.72
CA PRO A 27 -7.42 17.14 -1.88
C PRO A 27 -7.43 16.09 -0.75
N ALA A 28 -8.62 15.67 -0.32
CA ALA A 28 -8.77 14.66 0.73
C ALA A 28 -8.34 13.29 0.20
N LEU A 29 -8.70 12.95 -1.04
CA LEU A 29 -8.22 11.71 -1.68
C LEU A 29 -6.70 11.71 -1.83
N GLY A 30 -6.09 12.80 -2.31
CA GLY A 30 -4.63 12.90 -2.45
C GLY A 30 -3.90 12.68 -1.12
N SER A 31 -4.38 13.32 -0.06
CA SER A 31 -3.85 13.14 1.31
C SER A 31 -4.05 11.73 1.84
N TRP A 32 -5.20 11.12 1.57
CA TRP A 32 -5.51 9.76 1.99
C TRP A 32 -4.62 8.74 1.29
N VAL A 33 -4.42 8.86 -0.02
CA VAL A 33 -3.51 8.01 -0.82
C VAL A 33 -2.08 8.11 -0.31
N LEU A 34 -1.60 9.33 -0.01
CA LEU A 34 -0.28 9.53 0.58
C LEU A 34 -0.13 8.78 1.91
N ARG A 35 -1.16 8.82 2.76
CA ARG A 35 -1.17 8.10 4.04
C ARG A 35 -1.14 6.58 3.85
N GLN A 36 -1.85 6.04 2.85
CA GLN A 36 -1.77 4.61 2.53
C GLN A 36 -0.34 4.20 2.18
N ARG A 37 0.33 4.94 1.29
CA ARG A 37 1.71 4.65 0.86
C ARG A 37 2.71 4.69 2.01
N ARG A 38 2.60 5.69 2.91
CA ARG A 38 3.45 5.78 4.11
C ARG A 38 3.25 4.59 5.04
N TYR A 39 1.99 4.28 5.35
CA TYR A 39 1.63 3.17 6.22
C TYR A 39 2.20 1.83 5.72
N TYR A 40 2.10 1.55 4.42
CA TYR A 40 2.68 0.33 3.86
C TYR A 40 4.21 0.32 3.90
N GLY A 41 4.86 1.46 3.66
CA GLY A 41 6.32 1.57 3.79
C GLY A 41 6.80 1.28 5.22
N GLU A 42 6.08 1.79 6.22
CA GLU A 42 6.33 1.51 7.63
C GLU A 42 6.09 0.02 7.96
N LEU A 43 4.96 -0.53 7.53
CA LEU A 43 4.64 -1.95 7.72
C LEU A 43 5.68 -2.87 7.08
N ALA A 44 6.10 -2.58 5.85
CA ALA A 44 7.13 -3.34 5.14
C ALA A 44 8.48 -3.29 5.89
N ASN A 45 8.85 -2.12 6.42
CA ASN A 45 10.05 -1.98 7.26
C ASN A 45 9.93 -2.77 8.56
N MET A 46 8.76 -2.74 9.22
CA MET A 46 8.49 -3.52 10.44
C MET A 46 8.56 -5.03 10.17
N MET A 47 7.95 -5.50 9.08
CA MET A 47 8.00 -6.90 8.67
C MET A 47 9.42 -7.35 8.31
N ASN A 48 10.21 -6.49 7.65
CA ASN A 48 11.59 -6.81 7.29
C ASN A 48 12.56 -6.78 8.48
N THR A 49 12.36 -5.86 9.43
CA THR A 49 13.15 -5.77 10.69
C THR A 49 12.93 -7.00 11.58
N ASN A 50 11.75 -7.61 11.49
CA ASN A 50 11.38 -8.80 12.25
C ASN A 50 11.90 -10.12 11.65
N ASN A 51 12.62 -10.11 10.52
CA ASN A 51 13.32 -11.29 10.02
C ASN A 51 14.51 -11.74 10.91
N ASN A 52 14.80 -11.01 12.00
CA ASN A 52 15.67 -11.49 13.07
C ASN A 52 14.92 -11.85 14.38
N SER A 53 13.58 -11.88 14.39
CA SER A 53 12.79 -12.22 15.60
C SER A 53 11.40 -12.85 15.36
N LEU A 54 11.11 -13.46 14.21
CA LEU A 54 9.83 -14.19 14.01
C LEU A 54 9.96 -15.63 13.51
N ILE A 55 11.14 -16.25 13.62
CA ILE A 55 11.25 -17.72 13.60
C ILE A 55 12.10 -18.18 14.79
N ASN A 56 11.52 -18.03 15.98
CA ASN A 56 11.73 -18.99 17.05
C ASN A 56 10.36 -19.45 17.57
N THR A 57 9.55 -20.01 16.65
CA THR A 57 8.38 -20.81 17.03
C THR A 57 8.89 -22.11 17.63
N SER A 58 9.15 -22.10 18.93
CA SER A 58 9.01 -23.27 19.81
C SER A 58 9.14 -22.94 21.31
N ALA A 59 9.08 -21.67 21.75
CA ALA A 59 8.97 -21.36 23.18
C ALA A 59 8.47 -19.93 23.40
N VAL A 60 7.17 -19.75 23.60
CA VAL A 60 6.60 -19.08 24.79
C VAL A 60 5.08 -19.20 24.74
N ASP A 61 4.59 -20.09 25.59
CA ASP A 61 3.26 -20.11 26.17
C ASP A 61 3.20 -18.95 27.18
N ASP A 62 2.60 -17.83 26.79
CA ASP A 62 1.96 -16.89 27.73
C ASP A 62 1.03 -15.97 26.93
N GLY A 63 -0.25 -16.02 27.27
CA GLY A 63 -1.38 -15.53 26.50
C GLY A 63 -1.54 -14.01 26.43
N GLN A 64 -0.54 -13.27 25.93
CA GLN A 64 -0.64 -11.83 25.66
C GLN A 64 -0.72 -11.41 24.19
N ASN A 65 -0.63 -12.31 23.20
CA ASN A 65 -0.56 -11.92 21.78
C ASN A 65 -1.83 -12.19 20.96
N GLU A 66 -2.99 -11.76 21.45
CA GLU A 66 -4.24 -11.76 20.67
C GLU A 66 -4.52 -10.39 20.03
N LEU A 67 -4.21 -9.29 20.74
CA LEU A 67 -4.40 -7.92 20.25
C LEU A 67 -3.48 -7.55 19.07
N ASP A 68 -2.27 -8.12 19.02
CA ASP A 68 -1.35 -7.92 17.89
C ASP A 68 -1.81 -8.66 16.63
N ARG A 69 -2.49 -9.81 16.79
CA ARG A 69 -2.95 -10.62 15.65
C ARG A 69 -4.15 -10.00 14.94
N GLU A 70 -5.09 -9.38 15.68
CA GLU A 70 -6.22 -8.69 15.07
C GLU A 70 -5.79 -7.43 14.30
N SER A 71 -4.84 -6.67 14.85
CA SER A 71 -4.30 -5.47 14.20
C SER A 71 -3.63 -5.81 12.85
N ILE A 72 -2.77 -6.85 12.85
CA ILE A 72 -2.13 -7.36 11.62
C ILE A 72 -3.17 -7.83 10.59
N ASN A 73 -4.23 -8.50 11.04
CA ASN A 73 -5.27 -9.02 10.14
C ASN A 73 -6.10 -7.91 9.48
N VAL A 74 -6.47 -6.86 10.25
CA VAL A 74 -7.21 -5.69 9.72
C VAL A 74 -6.38 -4.95 8.67
N ASP A 75 -5.06 -4.84 8.88
CA ASP A 75 -4.17 -4.21 7.91
C ASP A 75 -3.99 -5.07 6.65
N TYR A 76 -3.98 -6.40 6.78
CA TYR A 76 -3.93 -7.32 5.65
C TYR A 76 -5.19 -7.21 4.76
N ASP A 77 -6.38 -7.16 5.35
CA ASP A 77 -7.64 -7.00 4.60
C ASP A 77 -7.67 -5.67 3.82
N ARG A 78 -7.20 -4.60 4.45
CA ARG A 78 -7.10 -3.28 3.83
C ARG A 78 -6.10 -3.28 2.68
N ILE A 79 -4.93 -3.88 2.85
CA ILE A 79 -3.91 -4.01 1.81
C ILE A 79 -4.42 -4.84 0.64
N THR A 80 -5.08 -5.97 0.93
CA THR A 80 -5.65 -6.86 -0.08
C THR A 80 -6.65 -6.13 -0.97
N ARG A 81 -7.60 -5.40 -0.37
CA ARG A 81 -8.58 -4.60 -1.13
C ARG A 81 -7.92 -3.54 -2.01
N LEU A 82 -6.84 -2.90 -1.55
CA LEU A 82 -6.10 -1.92 -2.35
C LEU A 82 -5.33 -2.60 -3.49
N ASN A 83 -4.76 -3.78 -3.26
CA ASN A 83 -4.11 -4.57 -4.30
C ASN A 83 -5.08 -5.03 -5.38
N ASP A 84 -6.31 -5.43 -5.02
CA ASP A 84 -7.34 -5.86 -5.96
C ASP A 84 -7.70 -4.78 -6.98
N ILE A 85 -7.62 -3.51 -6.59
CA ILE A 85 -7.81 -2.37 -7.52
C ILE A 85 -6.52 -1.93 -8.20
N GLY A 86 -5.40 -2.64 -8.03
CA GLY A 86 -4.12 -2.29 -8.63
C GLY A 86 -3.53 -1.00 -8.06
N PHE A 87 -3.66 -0.79 -6.75
CA PHE A 87 -3.08 0.37 -6.09
C PHE A 87 -1.55 0.36 -6.15
N VAL A 88 -0.97 1.44 -6.65
CA VAL A 88 0.49 1.59 -6.74
C VAL A 88 1.03 2.15 -5.42
N TRP A 89 1.67 1.28 -4.64
CA TRP A 89 2.31 1.61 -3.37
C TRP A 89 3.60 2.43 -3.54
N ASN A 90 4.36 2.18 -4.61
CA ASN A 90 5.58 2.91 -4.95
C ASN A 90 5.45 3.64 -6.30
N PRO A 91 5.07 4.93 -6.29
CA PRO A 91 4.96 5.72 -7.53
C PRO A 91 6.26 5.83 -8.33
N HIS A 92 7.41 5.84 -7.65
CA HIS A 92 8.70 6.00 -8.33
C HIS A 92 9.06 4.76 -9.15
N GLU A 93 8.74 3.57 -8.64
CA GLU A 93 8.93 2.30 -9.36
C GLU A 93 8.08 2.25 -10.63
N GLU A 94 6.80 2.61 -10.54
CA GLU A 94 5.93 2.60 -11.72
C GLU A 94 6.36 3.65 -12.76
N GLN A 95 6.74 4.85 -12.32
CA GLN A 95 7.30 5.87 -13.23
C GLN A 95 8.61 5.41 -13.89
N TRP A 96 9.47 4.70 -13.16
CA TRP A 96 10.69 4.15 -13.72
C TRP A 96 10.38 3.07 -14.76
N LYS A 97 9.46 2.16 -14.45
CA LYS A 97 9.00 1.11 -15.36
C LYS A 97 8.42 1.68 -16.65
N GLU A 98 7.60 2.72 -16.56
CA GLU A 98 7.06 3.44 -17.73
C GLU A 98 8.18 4.05 -18.59
N LYS A 99 9.12 4.76 -17.97
CA LYS A 99 10.27 5.36 -18.68
C LYS A 99 11.15 4.29 -19.34
N TYR A 100 11.39 3.18 -18.65
CA TYR A 100 12.16 2.06 -19.18
C TYR A 100 11.46 1.42 -20.39
N GLN A 101 10.15 1.18 -20.32
CA GLN A 101 9.37 0.65 -21.44
C GLN A 101 9.43 1.57 -22.67
N ARG A 102 9.34 2.89 -22.47
CA ARG A 102 9.51 3.88 -23.56
C ARG A 102 10.88 3.79 -24.21
N LEU A 103 11.95 3.64 -23.41
CA LEU A 103 13.31 3.47 -23.93
C LEU A 103 13.46 2.18 -24.73
N VAL A 104 12.88 1.07 -24.27
CA VAL A 104 12.94 -0.22 -24.98
C VAL A 104 12.18 -0.17 -26.32
N ALA A 105 11.06 0.56 -26.39
CA ALA A 105 10.26 0.71 -27.60
C ALA A 105 10.89 1.60 -28.66
N PHE A 106 11.86 2.46 -28.30
CA PHE A 106 12.56 3.38 -29.20
C PHE A 106 13.67 2.71 -30.05
N LYS A 107 13.58 1.39 -30.27
CA LYS A 107 14.57 0.63 -31.05
C LYS A 107 14.43 0.82 -32.56
#